data_AF-A0A3C0SAA7-F1
#
_entry.id   AF-A0A3C0SAA7-F1
#
_cell.length_a   1.000
_cell.length_b   1.000
_cell.length_c   1.000
_cell.angle_alpha   90.00
_cell.angle_beta   90.00
_cell.angle_gamma   90.00
#
_symmetry.space_group_name_H-M   'P 1'
#
loop_
_entity.id
_entity.type
_entity.pdbx_description
1 polymer ?
#
loop_
_entity_poly.entity_id
_entity_poly.type
_entity_poly.pdbx_seq_one_letter_code
_entity_poly.pdbx_strand_id
1 'polypeptide(L)'
;PTLFIVETIVMYAYVYSWDPLNKSNKKGRHIVLGVILNIFGLSLLCALDGPATFMQTPPLPLDQLTNISEWDRLTTATWMPLNYHRLVGNGTFGGYMVCIIGAYMYLWSEKKEEKEYYDWVGYIGNIIGVGIMLPLPAMGYIFVREIYQYDATIGMYIMSDRESMFMLVQGLLVGTMFSVSNIYMWVSMKRIENAQRFFPAMKFGFILIIIAATIWFTPRRFFATMMPEPGMDSNMVLPDNLAFLALMIAKNTAAFALVIITFVNYIFYTIATKTGKVHYGKINPLGVYCLIFLGFADIWLMSWMGTIRELSRMNWHIYKVFKDVTPEKFTPSLAESGFHVTTIVWTFFIVMTCIIWLGIKYPKSKKKAQEVSPQATPQVAE
;
A
#
# COMPACT_ATOMS: atom_id res chain seq x y z
N PRO A 1 20.21 5.32 13.84
CA PRO A 1 21.36 4.68 13.15
C PRO A 1 21.63 3.23 13.59
N THR A 2 21.67 2.95 14.89
CA THR A 2 21.97 1.61 15.43
C THR A 2 21.02 0.53 14.91
N LEU A 3 19.71 0.76 14.96
CA LEU A 3 18.71 -0.21 14.45
C LEU A 3 18.94 -0.56 12.99
N PHE A 4 19.21 0.43 12.13
CA PHE A 4 19.51 0.22 10.72
C PHE A 4 20.79 -0.62 10.50
N ILE A 5 21.85 -0.37 11.26
CA ILE A 5 23.10 -1.15 11.16
C ILE A 5 22.86 -2.59 11.59
N VAL A 6 22.16 -2.81 12.71
CA VAL A 6 21.85 -4.15 13.22
C VAL A 6 20.94 -4.90 12.25
N GLU A 7 19.89 -4.26 11.76
CA GLU A 7 19.00 -4.80 10.73
C GLU A 7 19.79 -5.22 9.48
N THR A 8 20.71 -4.35 9.02
CA THR A 8 21.59 -4.65 7.88
C THR A 8 22.45 -5.88 8.16
N ILE A 9 23.11 -5.96 9.32
CA ILE A 9 23.93 -7.14 9.69
C ILE A 9 23.08 -8.40 9.68
N VAL A 10 21.88 -8.37 10.27
CA VAL A 10 20.96 -9.51 10.30
C VAL A 10 20.47 -9.86 8.89
N MET A 11 20.20 -8.88 8.03
CA MET A 11 19.83 -9.10 6.63
C MET A 11 20.96 -9.81 5.86
N TYR A 12 22.21 -9.36 6.01
CA TYR A 12 23.36 -10.04 5.42
C TYR A 12 23.50 -11.47 5.95
N ALA A 13 23.37 -11.66 7.26
CA ALA A 13 23.39 -12.99 7.87
C ALA A 13 22.26 -13.88 7.31
N TYR A 14 21.05 -13.33 7.17
CA TYR A 14 19.90 -14.04 6.59
C TYR A 14 20.22 -14.48 5.15
N VAL A 15 20.61 -13.56 4.27
CA VAL A 15 20.90 -13.84 2.85
C VAL A 15 22.02 -14.88 2.68
N TYR A 16 23.16 -14.71 3.36
CA TYR A 16 24.32 -15.57 3.17
C TYR A 16 24.27 -16.89 3.95
N SER A 17 23.37 -17.02 4.94
CA SER A 17 23.24 -18.26 5.72
C SER A 17 22.34 -19.33 5.09
N TRP A 18 21.58 -18.99 4.03
CA TRP A 18 20.63 -19.92 3.42
C TRP A 18 21.29 -21.24 2.97
N ASP A 19 22.28 -21.18 2.09
CA ASP A 19 22.96 -22.37 1.55
C ASP A 19 23.57 -23.28 2.65
N PRO A 20 24.38 -22.77 3.60
CA PRO A 20 24.96 -23.62 4.63
C PRO A 20 23.92 -24.19 5.60
N LEU A 21 22.89 -23.42 5.96
CA LEU A 21 21.82 -23.91 6.86
C LEU A 21 20.91 -24.92 6.16
N ASN A 22 20.62 -24.72 4.88
CA ASN A 22 19.85 -25.67 4.07
C ASN A 22 20.59 -27.01 3.94
N LYS A 23 21.88 -26.98 3.58
CA LYS A 23 22.73 -28.18 3.51
C LYS A 23 22.84 -28.92 4.84
N SER A 24 22.80 -28.20 5.95
CA SER A 24 22.88 -28.77 7.31
C SER A 24 21.51 -29.17 7.88
N ASN A 25 20.44 -29.16 7.08
CA ASN A 25 19.05 -29.39 7.50
C ASN A 25 18.59 -28.51 8.69
N LYS A 26 19.09 -27.27 8.77
CA LYS A 26 18.81 -26.29 9.85
C LYS A 26 17.94 -25.13 9.36
N LYS A 27 16.97 -25.40 8.47
CA LYS A 27 16.07 -24.40 7.89
C LYS A 27 15.34 -23.57 8.96
N GLY A 28 14.98 -24.18 10.09
CA GLY A 28 14.35 -23.46 11.22
C GLY A 28 15.19 -22.29 11.75
N ARG A 29 16.53 -22.40 11.75
CA ARG A 29 17.40 -21.29 12.18
C ARG A 29 17.35 -20.12 11.20
N HIS A 30 17.23 -20.39 9.91
CA HIS A 30 17.07 -19.36 8.89
C HIS A 30 15.72 -18.65 9.02
N ILE A 31 14.64 -19.40 9.33
CA ILE A 31 13.32 -18.81 9.63
C ILE A 31 13.41 -17.89 10.84
N VAL A 32 14.06 -18.32 11.93
CA VAL A 32 14.28 -17.48 13.12
C VAL A 32 15.04 -16.19 12.78
N LEU A 33 16.10 -16.27 11.96
CA LEU A 33 16.79 -15.06 11.47
C LEU A 33 15.85 -14.12 10.70
N GLY A 34 14.95 -14.68 9.89
CA GLY A 34 13.92 -13.90 9.19
C GLY A 34 12.94 -13.21 10.14
N VAL A 35 12.51 -13.90 11.21
CA VAL A 35 11.64 -13.30 12.25
C VAL A 35 12.37 -12.17 12.97
N ILE A 36 13.64 -12.38 13.35
CA ILE A 36 14.48 -11.36 13.99
C ILE A 36 14.65 -10.15 13.07
N LEU A 37 14.89 -10.37 11.78
CA LEU A 37 14.99 -9.30 10.79
C LEU A 37 13.72 -8.45 10.75
N ASN A 38 12.55 -9.08 10.76
CA ASN A 38 11.27 -8.37 10.79
C ASN A 38 11.06 -7.60 12.11
N ILE A 39 11.48 -8.14 13.26
CA ILE A 39 11.42 -7.42 14.55
C ILE A 39 12.26 -6.14 14.47
N PHE A 40 13.48 -6.21 13.92
CA PHE A 40 14.31 -5.02 13.74
C PHE A 40 13.72 -4.03 12.74
N GLY A 41 13.20 -4.49 11.60
CA GLY A 41 12.55 -3.63 10.61
C GLY A 41 11.30 -2.93 11.17
N LEU A 42 10.47 -3.63 11.93
CA LEU A 42 9.32 -3.05 12.63
C LEU A 42 9.74 -2.05 13.71
N SER A 43 10.78 -2.37 14.47
CA SER A 43 11.32 -1.45 15.47
C SER A 43 11.88 -0.18 14.82
N LEU A 44 12.54 -0.32 13.66
CA LEU A 44 13.03 0.80 12.88
C LEU A 44 11.88 1.66 12.35
N LEU A 45 10.81 1.05 11.84
CA LEU A 45 9.59 1.76 11.42
C LEU A 45 9.06 2.62 12.58
N CYS A 46 8.79 2.02 13.74
CA CYS A 46 8.28 2.72 14.90
C CYS A 46 9.22 3.86 15.37
N ALA A 47 10.53 3.64 15.32
CA ALA A 47 11.51 4.66 15.68
C ALA A 47 11.53 5.84 14.70
N LEU A 48 11.37 5.58 13.39
CA LEU A 48 11.32 6.62 12.35
C LEU A 48 10.00 7.40 12.35
N ASP A 49 8.91 6.76 12.79
CA ASP A 49 7.62 7.42 12.94
C ASP A 49 7.58 8.42 14.10
N GLY A 50 8.40 8.21 15.15
CA GLY A 50 8.45 9.13 16.30
C GLY A 50 8.71 10.60 15.90
N PRO A 51 9.82 10.92 15.20
CA PRO A 51 10.06 12.29 14.73
C PRO A 51 8.98 12.81 13.78
N ALA A 52 8.42 11.95 12.91
CA ALA A 52 7.37 12.34 11.98
C ALA A 52 6.10 12.78 12.72
N THR A 53 5.67 12.01 13.73
CA THR A 53 4.50 12.36 14.54
C THR A 53 4.80 13.45 15.56
N PHE A 54 6.04 13.60 16.02
CA PHE A 54 6.44 14.76 16.83
C PHE A 54 6.28 16.08 16.08
N MET A 55 6.66 16.11 14.79
CA MET A 55 6.47 17.30 13.98
C MET A 55 4.99 17.60 13.69
N GLN A 56 4.14 16.56 13.61
CA GLN A 56 2.72 16.68 13.25
C GLN A 56 1.81 16.95 14.46
N THR A 57 2.02 16.21 15.55
CA THR A 57 1.22 16.19 16.77
C THR A 57 2.15 16.20 18.00
N PRO A 58 2.93 17.28 18.20
CA PRO A 58 3.87 17.36 19.33
C PRO A 58 3.14 17.16 20.68
N PRO A 59 3.79 16.56 21.70
CA PRO A 59 3.18 16.38 23.02
C PRO A 59 2.67 17.68 23.64
N LEU A 60 1.53 17.61 24.32
CA LEU A 60 0.96 18.74 25.05
C LEU A 60 1.38 18.68 26.54
N PRO A 61 1.58 19.84 27.21
CA PRO A 61 1.45 21.20 26.67
C PRO A 61 2.73 21.65 25.90
N LEU A 62 2.54 22.47 24.86
CA LEU A 62 3.60 22.80 23.88
C LEU A 62 4.77 23.61 24.47
N ASP A 63 4.53 24.35 25.55
CA ASP A 63 5.53 25.15 26.26
C ASP A 63 6.51 24.30 27.09
N GLN A 64 6.21 23.01 27.29
CA GLN A 64 7.03 22.09 28.08
C GLN A 64 7.84 21.10 27.23
N LEU A 65 7.87 21.25 25.91
CA LEU A 65 8.52 20.31 24.99
C LEU A 65 10.03 20.10 25.25
N THR A 66 10.71 21.05 25.89
CA THR A 66 12.12 20.90 26.28
C THR A 66 12.29 20.07 27.54
N ASN A 67 11.25 19.93 28.36
CA ASN A 67 11.28 19.34 29.71
C ASN A 67 10.62 17.96 29.78
N ILE A 68 10.20 17.38 28.65
CA ILE A 68 9.64 16.03 28.58
C ILE A 68 10.73 14.96 28.41
N SER A 69 10.40 13.72 28.75
CA SER A 69 11.32 12.60 28.56
C SER A 69 11.53 12.29 27.07
N GLU A 70 12.64 11.62 26.74
CA GLU A 70 12.88 11.16 25.37
C GLU A 70 11.82 10.16 24.88
N TRP A 71 11.21 9.40 25.81
CA TRP A 71 10.13 8.50 25.47
C TRP A 71 8.87 9.26 25.04
N ASP A 72 8.50 10.31 25.79
CA ASP A 72 7.33 11.13 25.48
C ASP A 72 7.49 11.90 24.16
N ARG A 73 8.72 12.24 23.77
CA ARG A 73 9.03 12.82 22.45
C ARG A 73 8.73 11.86 21.30
N LEU A 74 8.82 10.55 21.53
CA LEU A 74 8.53 9.54 20.52
C LEU A 74 7.05 9.15 20.54
N THR A 75 6.48 8.93 21.73
CA THR A 75 5.11 8.41 21.88
C THR A 75 4.06 9.50 21.86
N THR A 76 3.98 10.23 20.75
CA THR A 76 2.96 11.26 20.57
C THR A 76 1.57 10.65 20.34
N ALA A 77 0.52 11.50 20.41
CA ALA A 77 -0.87 11.07 20.29
C ALA A 77 -1.15 10.21 19.05
N THR A 78 -0.44 10.48 17.94
CA THR A 78 -0.66 9.77 16.68
C THR A 78 0.44 8.76 16.33
N TRP A 79 1.41 8.52 17.23
CA TRP A 79 2.54 7.61 16.99
C TRP A 79 2.11 6.17 16.69
N MET A 80 1.40 5.52 17.62
CA MET A 80 0.89 4.16 17.41
C MET A 80 -0.14 4.06 16.27
N PRO A 81 -1.12 4.97 16.16
CA PRO A 81 -2.02 5.01 15.00
C PRO A 81 -1.28 5.08 13.65
N LEU A 82 -0.22 5.89 13.55
CA LEU A 82 0.60 5.96 12.34
C LEU A 82 1.37 4.66 12.12
N ASN A 83 1.95 4.07 13.18
CA ASN A 83 2.64 2.78 13.08
C ASN A 83 1.73 1.67 12.53
N TYR A 84 0.48 1.58 13.02
CA TYR A 84 -0.49 0.61 12.49
C TYR A 84 -0.83 0.87 11.03
N HIS A 85 -1.07 2.15 10.67
CA HIS A 85 -1.37 2.52 9.30
C HIS A 85 -0.22 2.20 8.34
N ARG A 86 1.02 2.55 8.72
CA ARG A 86 2.22 2.31 7.90
C ARG A 86 2.62 0.84 7.86
N LEU A 87 2.40 0.07 8.93
CA LEU A 87 2.62 -1.37 8.90
C LEU A 87 1.78 -2.01 7.80
N VAL A 88 0.49 -1.68 7.78
CA VAL A 88 -0.43 -2.19 6.76
C VAL A 88 -0.05 -1.67 5.38
N GLY A 89 0.16 -0.35 5.22
CA GLY A 89 0.56 0.24 3.94
C GLY A 89 1.85 -0.35 3.37
N ASN A 90 2.91 -0.49 4.18
CA ASN A 90 4.18 -1.07 3.75
C ASN A 90 4.05 -2.56 3.40
N GLY A 91 3.21 -3.31 4.13
CA GLY A 91 2.95 -4.72 3.82
C GLY A 91 2.18 -4.89 2.50
N THR A 92 1.18 -4.03 2.24
CA THR A 92 0.49 -3.94 0.96
C THR A 92 1.46 -3.61 -0.18
N PHE A 93 2.33 -2.61 0.02
CA PHE A 93 3.39 -2.25 -0.91
C PHE A 93 4.31 -3.44 -1.22
N GLY A 94 4.78 -4.16 -0.20
CA GLY A 94 5.60 -5.36 -0.40
C GLY A 94 4.92 -6.42 -1.27
N GLY A 95 3.64 -6.70 -1.04
CA GLY A 95 2.86 -7.62 -1.86
C GLY A 95 2.71 -7.16 -3.31
N TYR A 96 2.41 -5.89 -3.53
CA TYR A 96 2.26 -5.35 -4.89
C TYR A 96 3.60 -5.11 -5.62
N MET A 97 4.73 -4.98 -4.92
CA MET A 97 6.05 -5.05 -5.54
C MET A 97 6.34 -6.45 -6.06
N VAL A 98 5.96 -7.49 -5.31
CA VAL A 98 6.03 -8.89 -5.79
C VAL A 98 5.14 -9.08 -7.03
N CYS A 99 3.97 -8.42 -7.12
CA CYS A 99 3.13 -8.42 -8.32
C CYS A 99 3.87 -7.89 -9.56
N ILE A 100 4.48 -6.71 -9.47
CA ILE A 100 5.20 -6.12 -10.61
C ILE A 100 6.38 -7.00 -11.01
N ILE A 101 7.19 -7.43 -10.04
CA ILE A 101 8.35 -8.29 -10.30
C ILE A 101 7.90 -9.59 -10.97
N GLY A 102 6.88 -10.27 -10.43
CA GLY A 102 6.31 -11.47 -11.04
C GLY A 102 5.81 -11.23 -12.46
N ALA A 103 5.12 -10.12 -12.70
CA ALA A 103 4.62 -9.76 -14.03
C ALA A 103 5.73 -9.49 -15.05
N TYR A 104 6.76 -8.70 -14.68
CA TYR A 104 7.89 -8.42 -15.56
C TYR A 104 8.70 -9.67 -15.88
N MET A 105 8.99 -10.47 -14.85
CA MET A 105 9.71 -11.73 -15.03
C MET A 105 8.90 -12.71 -15.87
N TYR A 106 7.56 -12.77 -15.72
CA TYR A 106 6.69 -13.58 -16.57
C TYR A 106 6.74 -13.15 -18.04
N LEU A 107 6.69 -11.84 -18.31
CA LEU A 107 6.72 -11.29 -19.68
C LEU A 107 8.07 -11.51 -20.37
N TRP A 108 9.17 -11.46 -19.62
CA TRP A 108 10.53 -11.64 -20.15
C TRP A 108 11.04 -13.08 -20.12
N SER A 109 10.31 -14.00 -19.51
CA SER A 109 10.67 -15.42 -19.53
C SER A 109 10.30 -16.05 -20.88
N GLU A 110 11.19 -16.87 -21.42
CA GLU A 110 10.93 -17.66 -22.63
C GLU A 110 10.52 -19.09 -22.30
N LYS A 111 11.08 -19.65 -21.22
CA LYS A 111 10.81 -21.03 -20.81
C LYS A 111 9.46 -21.17 -20.15
N LYS A 112 8.81 -22.30 -20.39
CA LYS A 112 7.50 -22.61 -19.85
C LYS A 112 7.54 -22.69 -18.31
N GLU A 113 8.56 -23.36 -17.76
CA GLU A 113 8.72 -23.56 -16.32
C GLU A 113 8.92 -22.23 -15.59
N GLU A 114 9.68 -21.31 -16.19
CA GLU A 114 9.91 -19.96 -15.65
C GLU A 114 8.60 -19.15 -15.67
N LYS A 115 7.83 -19.21 -16.76
CA LYS A 115 6.51 -18.59 -16.84
C LYS A 115 5.54 -19.14 -15.79
N GLU A 116 5.50 -20.45 -15.59
CA GLU A 116 4.67 -21.07 -14.56
C GLU A 116 5.04 -20.57 -13.16
N TYR A 117 6.35 -20.48 -12.87
CA TYR A 117 6.84 -19.95 -11.61
C TYR A 117 6.48 -18.48 -11.40
N TYR A 118 6.72 -17.61 -12.38
CA TYR A 118 6.46 -16.17 -12.20
C TYR A 118 4.97 -15.81 -12.20
N ASP A 119 4.12 -16.63 -12.85
CA ASP A 119 2.66 -16.54 -12.67
C ASP A 119 2.27 -16.86 -11.21
N TRP A 120 2.86 -17.90 -10.61
CA TRP A 120 2.69 -18.18 -9.19
C TRP A 120 3.20 -17.06 -8.29
N VAL A 121 4.35 -16.44 -8.61
CA VAL A 121 4.87 -15.28 -7.88
C VAL A 121 3.87 -14.12 -7.90
N GLY A 122 3.31 -13.79 -9.07
CA GLY A 122 2.28 -12.76 -9.20
C GLY A 122 1.01 -13.07 -8.41
N TYR A 123 0.61 -14.34 -8.37
CA TYR A 123 -0.50 -14.83 -7.54
C TYR A 123 -0.27 -14.60 -6.04
N ILE A 124 0.89 -15.01 -5.53
CA ILE A 124 1.27 -14.83 -4.13
C ILE A 124 1.36 -13.34 -3.79
N GLY A 125 1.97 -12.54 -4.67
CA GLY A 125 2.06 -11.09 -4.50
C GLY A 125 0.68 -10.45 -4.33
N ASN A 126 -0.29 -10.80 -5.19
CA ASN A 126 -1.62 -10.24 -5.09
C ASN A 126 -2.33 -10.69 -3.81
N ILE A 127 -2.21 -11.97 -3.43
CA ILE A 127 -2.78 -12.50 -2.19
C ILE A 127 -2.27 -11.74 -0.96
N ILE A 128 -0.95 -11.55 -0.87
CA ILE A 128 -0.33 -10.85 0.27
C ILE A 128 -0.73 -9.37 0.24
N GLY A 129 -0.62 -8.73 -0.92
CA GLY A 129 -0.91 -7.30 -1.10
C GLY A 129 -2.35 -6.96 -0.72
N VAL A 130 -3.33 -7.64 -1.35
CA VAL A 130 -4.75 -7.41 -1.07
C VAL A 130 -5.13 -7.85 0.35
N GLY A 131 -4.58 -8.97 0.83
CA GLY A 131 -4.87 -9.51 2.16
C GLY A 131 -4.45 -8.55 3.26
N ILE A 132 -3.24 -7.98 3.17
CA ILE A 132 -2.78 -6.95 4.10
C ILE A 132 -3.56 -5.65 3.88
N MET A 133 -3.99 -5.30 2.67
CA MET A 133 -4.73 -4.06 2.40
C MET A 133 -6.13 -4.03 3.04
N LEU A 134 -6.76 -5.18 3.31
CA LEU A 134 -8.12 -5.26 3.88
C LEU A 134 -8.33 -4.40 5.15
N PRO A 135 -7.47 -4.43 6.18
CA PRO A 135 -7.58 -3.55 7.35
C PRO A 135 -7.20 -2.08 7.10
N LEU A 136 -6.62 -1.72 5.96
CA LEU A 136 -6.06 -0.38 5.72
C LEU A 136 -7.09 0.76 5.90
N PRO A 137 -8.35 0.65 5.43
CA PRO A 137 -9.36 1.70 5.65
C PRO A 137 -9.65 1.92 7.14
N ALA A 138 -9.68 0.85 7.94
CA ALA A 138 -9.89 0.94 9.38
C ALA A 138 -8.69 1.61 10.07
N MET A 139 -7.45 1.26 9.68
CA MET A 139 -6.24 1.90 10.21
C MET A 139 -6.17 3.39 9.86
N GLY A 140 -6.55 3.76 8.63
CA GLY A 140 -6.66 5.16 8.23
C GLY A 140 -7.70 5.93 9.03
N TYR A 141 -8.86 5.33 9.29
CA TYR A 141 -9.90 5.95 10.11
C TYR A 141 -9.43 6.18 11.55
N ILE A 142 -8.78 5.19 12.18
CA ILE A 142 -8.22 5.32 13.52
C ILE A 142 -7.18 6.46 13.54
N PHE A 143 -6.24 6.46 12.59
CA PHE A 143 -5.21 7.49 12.53
C PHE A 143 -5.78 8.91 12.43
N VAL A 144 -6.72 9.14 11.52
CA VAL A 144 -7.31 10.47 11.36
C VAL A 144 -8.20 10.84 12.56
N ARG A 145 -8.90 9.87 13.16
CA ARG A 145 -9.68 10.13 14.39
C ARG A 145 -8.79 10.68 15.51
N GLU A 146 -7.61 10.11 15.71
CA GLU A 146 -6.66 10.59 16.73
C GLU A 146 -6.13 11.99 16.39
N ILE A 147 -5.91 12.31 15.10
CA ILE A 147 -5.58 13.68 14.67
C ILE A 147 -6.71 14.66 15.05
N TYR A 148 -7.97 14.30 14.81
CA TYR A 148 -9.12 15.14 15.18
C TYR A 148 -9.23 15.35 16.69
N GLN A 149 -8.92 14.33 17.48
CA GLN A 149 -8.94 14.42 18.95
C GLN A 149 -7.79 15.29 19.48
N TYR A 150 -6.62 15.24 18.83
CA TYR A 150 -5.48 16.09 19.16
C TYR A 150 -5.77 17.56 18.82
N ASP A 151 -6.15 17.86 17.58
CA ASP A 151 -6.56 19.20 17.14
C ASP A 151 -7.44 19.13 15.90
N ALA A 152 -8.70 19.55 16.03
CA ALA A 152 -9.67 19.55 14.95
C ALA A 152 -9.22 20.43 13.76
N THR A 153 -8.35 21.42 13.97
CA THR A 153 -7.84 22.30 12.91
C THR A 153 -7.04 21.50 11.89
N ILE A 154 -6.19 20.56 12.33
CA ILE A 154 -5.43 19.67 11.43
C ILE A 154 -6.40 18.75 10.69
N GLY A 155 -7.35 18.14 11.41
CA GLY A 155 -8.33 17.24 10.81
C GLY A 155 -9.17 17.93 9.72
N MET A 156 -9.66 19.14 9.99
CA MET A 156 -10.40 19.94 9.01
C MET A 156 -9.54 20.34 7.82
N TYR A 157 -8.27 20.63 8.03
CA TYR A 157 -7.34 20.95 6.95
C TYR A 157 -7.19 19.79 5.96
N ILE A 158 -6.98 18.58 6.49
CA ILE A 158 -6.86 17.32 5.74
C ILE A 158 -8.16 16.98 5.00
N MET A 159 -9.31 17.03 5.69
CA MET A 159 -10.54 16.42 5.20
C MET A 159 -11.49 17.38 4.49
N SER A 160 -11.38 18.68 4.72
CA SER A 160 -12.39 19.67 4.29
C SER A 160 -11.81 20.96 3.71
N ASP A 161 -10.50 21.17 3.81
CA ASP A 161 -9.82 22.34 3.26
C ASP A 161 -8.76 21.92 2.23
N ARG A 162 -7.63 22.64 2.12
CA ARG A 162 -6.64 22.54 1.04
C ARG A 162 -6.19 21.11 0.69
N GLU A 163 -6.19 20.18 1.64
CA GLU A 163 -5.80 18.78 1.42
C GLU A 163 -6.97 17.83 1.09
N SER A 164 -8.22 18.29 1.16
CA SER A 164 -9.41 17.45 0.94
C SER A 164 -9.40 16.74 -0.41
N MET A 165 -8.88 17.40 -1.46
CA MET A 165 -8.75 16.79 -2.78
C MET A 165 -7.61 15.76 -2.86
N PHE A 166 -6.56 15.90 -2.05
CA PHE A 166 -5.50 14.91 -1.93
C PHE A 166 -6.06 13.63 -1.30
N MET A 167 -6.87 13.77 -0.25
CA MET A 167 -7.60 12.66 0.37
C MET A 167 -8.56 11.97 -0.60
N LEU A 168 -9.20 12.71 -1.51
CA LEU A 168 -10.04 12.12 -2.56
C LEU A 168 -9.23 11.32 -3.59
N VAL A 169 -8.08 11.84 -4.03
CA VAL A 169 -7.16 11.09 -4.92
C VAL A 169 -6.69 9.81 -4.23
N GLN A 170 -6.34 9.88 -2.94
CA GLN A 170 -5.99 8.72 -2.14
C GLN A 170 -7.14 7.69 -2.10
N GLY A 171 -8.36 8.14 -1.79
CA GLY A 171 -9.54 7.27 -1.77
C GLY A 171 -9.83 6.63 -3.14
N LEU A 172 -9.66 7.38 -4.23
CA LEU A 172 -9.79 6.88 -5.60
C LEU A 172 -8.77 5.78 -5.90
N LEU A 173 -7.50 5.99 -5.54
CA LEU A 173 -6.43 5.01 -5.74
C LEU A 173 -6.70 3.73 -4.96
N VAL A 174 -7.05 3.84 -3.66
CA VAL A 174 -7.39 2.68 -2.83
C VAL A 174 -8.60 1.93 -3.40
N GLY A 175 -9.67 2.63 -3.78
CA GLY A 175 -10.86 2.03 -4.39
C GLY A 175 -10.56 1.31 -5.71
N THR A 176 -9.67 1.90 -6.52
CA THR A 176 -9.22 1.30 -7.79
C THR A 176 -8.34 0.09 -7.55
N MET A 177 -7.45 0.11 -6.56
CA MET A 177 -6.60 -1.02 -6.20
C MET A 177 -7.40 -2.22 -5.66
N PHE A 178 -8.43 -1.96 -4.84
CA PHE A 178 -9.41 -2.98 -4.48
C PHE A 178 -10.07 -3.56 -5.73
N SER A 179 -10.58 -2.71 -6.62
CA SER A 179 -11.25 -3.13 -7.85
C SER A 179 -10.36 -3.99 -8.75
N VAL A 180 -9.13 -3.53 -9.03
CA VAL A 180 -8.18 -4.23 -9.90
C VAL A 180 -7.69 -5.53 -9.25
N SER A 181 -7.52 -5.58 -7.92
CA SER A 181 -7.20 -6.84 -7.23
C SER A 181 -8.32 -7.86 -7.40
N ASN A 182 -9.59 -7.44 -7.29
CA ASN A 182 -10.73 -8.33 -7.52
C ASN A 182 -10.82 -8.78 -8.99
N ILE A 183 -10.54 -7.88 -9.94
CA ILE A 183 -10.48 -8.23 -11.38
C ILE A 183 -9.38 -9.26 -11.62
N TYR A 184 -8.19 -9.08 -11.03
CA TYR A 184 -7.11 -10.04 -11.11
C TYR A 184 -7.53 -11.41 -10.57
N MET A 185 -8.14 -11.47 -9.38
CA MET A 185 -8.62 -12.73 -8.80
C MET A 185 -9.60 -13.44 -9.73
N TRP A 186 -10.57 -12.73 -10.32
CA TRP A 186 -11.52 -13.32 -11.26
C TRP A 186 -10.88 -13.79 -12.56
N VAL A 187 -10.02 -12.98 -13.16
CA VAL A 187 -9.30 -13.33 -14.38
C VAL A 187 -8.41 -14.54 -14.13
N SER A 188 -7.73 -14.57 -12.98
CA SER A 188 -6.89 -15.67 -12.57
C SER A 188 -7.69 -16.96 -12.37
N MET A 189 -8.86 -16.90 -11.71
CA MET A 189 -9.71 -18.07 -11.50
C MET A 189 -10.10 -18.81 -12.78
N LYS A 190 -10.12 -18.14 -13.94
CA LYS A 190 -10.43 -18.79 -15.22
C LYS A 190 -9.42 -19.87 -15.61
N ARG A 191 -8.23 -19.90 -15.01
CA ARG A 191 -7.21 -20.94 -15.21
C ARG A 191 -7.29 -22.08 -14.19
N ILE A 192 -8.27 -22.06 -13.31
CA ILE A 192 -8.47 -23.04 -12.24
C ILE A 192 -9.65 -23.96 -12.60
N GLU A 193 -9.44 -25.26 -12.50
CA GLU A 193 -10.50 -26.25 -12.73
C GLU A 193 -11.66 -26.05 -11.73
N ASN A 194 -12.91 -26.15 -12.21
CA ASN A 194 -14.15 -26.02 -11.42
C ASN A 194 -14.39 -24.65 -10.72
N ALA A 195 -13.61 -23.61 -11.02
CA ALA A 195 -13.79 -22.29 -10.41
C ALA A 195 -15.03 -21.52 -10.93
N GLN A 196 -15.63 -21.97 -12.05
CA GLN A 196 -16.79 -21.32 -12.69
C GLN A 196 -17.99 -21.17 -11.74
N ARG A 197 -18.11 -22.05 -10.74
CA ARG A 197 -19.15 -22.00 -9.71
C ARG A 197 -19.17 -20.69 -8.92
N PHE A 198 -18.04 -20.00 -8.80
CA PHE A 198 -17.94 -18.72 -8.08
C PHE A 198 -18.22 -17.50 -8.97
N PHE A 199 -18.21 -17.65 -10.31
CA PHE A 199 -18.28 -16.52 -11.23
C PHE A 199 -19.55 -15.67 -11.11
N PRO A 200 -20.76 -16.22 -10.92
CA PRO A 200 -21.96 -15.41 -10.73
C PRO A 200 -21.86 -14.50 -9.50
N ALA A 201 -21.38 -15.04 -8.37
CA ALA A 201 -21.21 -14.29 -7.14
C ALA A 201 -20.14 -13.19 -7.28
N MET A 202 -19.00 -13.49 -7.92
CA MET A 202 -17.96 -12.48 -8.18
C MET A 202 -18.45 -11.36 -9.11
N LYS A 203 -19.23 -11.68 -10.14
CA LYS A 203 -19.83 -10.68 -11.05
C LYS A 203 -20.77 -9.72 -10.31
N PHE A 204 -21.60 -10.26 -9.42
CA PHE A 204 -22.44 -9.44 -8.55
C PHE A 204 -21.58 -8.58 -7.62
N GLY A 205 -20.53 -9.16 -7.03
CA GLY A 205 -19.55 -8.44 -6.23
C GLY A 205 -18.90 -7.27 -6.96
N PHE A 206 -18.59 -7.40 -8.26
CA PHE A 206 -18.05 -6.29 -9.05
C PHE A 206 -18.99 -5.10 -9.16
N ILE A 207 -20.29 -5.35 -9.34
CA ILE A 207 -21.29 -4.27 -9.38
C ILE A 207 -21.29 -3.52 -8.04
N LEU A 208 -21.29 -4.26 -6.94
CA LEU A 208 -21.24 -3.66 -5.60
C LEU A 208 -19.93 -2.90 -5.34
N ILE A 209 -18.79 -3.41 -5.83
CA ILE A 209 -17.50 -2.73 -5.74
C ILE A 209 -17.56 -1.39 -6.47
N ILE A 210 -18.09 -1.34 -7.69
CA ILE A 210 -18.21 -0.09 -8.46
C ILE A 210 -19.11 0.91 -7.73
N ILE A 211 -20.26 0.46 -7.21
CA ILE A 211 -21.17 1.31 -6.43
C ILE A 211 -20.45 1.87 -5.20
N ALA A 212 -19.78 1.01 -4.42
CA ALA A 212 -19.07 1.42 -3.22
C ALA A 212 -17.91 2.37 -3.54
N ALA A 213 -17.09 2.08 -4.55
CA ALA A 213 -16.01 2.96 -4.97
C ALA A 213 -16.53 4.34 -5.42
N THR A 214 -17.66 4.38 -6.13
CA THR A 214 -18.31 5.64 -6.56
C THR A 214 -18.81 6.45 -5.36
N ILE A 215 -19.45 5.82 -4.38
CA ILE A 215 -19.91 6.49 -3.15
C ILE A 215 -18.72 7.06 -2.39
N TRP A 216 -17.64 6.28 -2.21
CA TRP A 216 -16.45 6.76 -1.49
C TRP A 216 -15.81 7.96 -2.20
N PHE A 217 -15.72 7.93 -3.53
CA PHE A 217 -15.16 9.02 -4.32
C PHE A 217 -16.02 10.28 -4.34
N THR A 218 -17.29 10.21 -3.96
CA THR A 218 -18.21 11.36 -4.04
C THR A 218 -17.76 12.48 -3.09
N PRO A 219 -17.37 13.66 -3.61
CA PRO A 219 -16.99 14.80 -2.78
C PRO A 219 -18.23 15.62 -2.38
N ARG A 220 -18.14 16.44 -1.31
CA ARG A 220 -19.17 17.45 -1.03
C ARG A 220 -19.01 18.66 -1.96
N ARG A 221 -17.77 19.01 -2.29
CA ARG A 221 -17.37 20.18 -3.07
C ARG A 221 -16.32 19.75 -4.09
N PHE A 222 -16.38 20.30 -5.30
CA PHE A 222 -15.39 20.03 -6.35
C PHE A 222 -14.22 21.03 -6.35
N PHE A 223 -14.06 21.76 -5.24
CA PHE A 223 -12.91 22.59 -4.92
C PHE A 223 -12.41 22.22 -3.52
N ALA A 224 -11.10 22.42 -3.28
CA ALA A 224 -10.47 21.95 -2.04
C ALA A 224 -10.88 22.75 -0.81
N THR A 225 -11.10 24.06 -0.96
CA THR A 225 -11.22 24.98 0.16
C THR A 225 -12.57 24.91 0.87
N MET A 226 -12.59 25.31 2.16
CA MET A 226 -13.85 25.38 2.90
C MET A 226 -14.85 26.42 2.38
N MET A 227 -14.36 27.43 1.66
CA MET A 227 -15.17 28.43 0.96
C MET A 227 -14.59 28.63 -0.44
N PRO A 228 -15.42 28.89 -1.47
CA PRO A 228 -14.92 29.14 -2.80
C PRO A 228 -14.00 30.38 -2.80
N GLU A 229 -12.80 30.24 -3.37
CA GLU A 229 -11.89 31.37 -3.55
C GLU A 229 -12.37 32.27 -4.71
N PRO A 230 -11.91 33.54 -4.80
CA PRO A 230 -12.29 34.43 -5.88
C PRO A 230 -12.05 33.80 -7.26
N GLY A 231 -13.08 33.76 -8.09
CA GLY A 231 -13.05 33.13 -9.42
C GLY A 231 -13.49 31.66 -9.47
N MET A 232 -13.77 31.02 -8.32
CA MET A 232 -14.41 29.70 -8.27
C MET A 232 -15.93 29.80 -8.33
N ASP A 233 -16.57 28.86 -9.03
CA ASP A 233 -18.03 28.75 -9.05
C ASP A 233 -18.53 28.11 -7.75
N SER A 234 -19.27 28.89 -6.96
CA SER A 234 -19.87 28.44 -5.69
C SER A 234 -20.89 27.31 -5.86
N ASN A 235 -21.41 27.11 -7.08
CA ASN A 235 -22.35 26.04 -7.40
C ASN A 235 -21.67 24.69 -7.65
N MET A 236 -20.33 24.61 -7.64
CA MET A 236 -19.56 23.36 -7.74
C MET A 236 -19.59 22.55 -6.44
N VAL A 237 -20.80 22.30 -5.93
CA VAL A 237 -21.12 21.54 -4.74
C VAL A 237 -22.18 20.50 -5.06
N LEU A 238 -22.17 19.39 -4.34
CA LEU A 238 -23.18 18.35 -4.54
C LEU A 238 -24.57 18.89 -4.16
N PRO A 239 -25.62 18.65 -4.97
CA PRO A 239 -27.00 18.99 -4.64
C PRO A 239 -27.40 18.47 -3.25
N ASP A 240 -28.24 19.21 -2.53
CA ASP A 240 -28.53 18.90 -1.11
C ASP A 240 -29.22 17.54 -0.92
N ASN A 241 -30.02 17.10 -1.89
CA ASN A 241 -30.63 15.77 -1.89
C ASN A 241 -29.60 14.63 -2.03
N LEU A 242 -28.38 14.92 -2.50
CA LEU A 242 -27.27 13.97 -2.61
C LEU A 242 -26.15 14.22 -1.59
N ALA A 243 -26.25 15.28 -0.78
CA ALA A 243 -25.26 15.68 0.21
C ALA A 243 -24.81 14.54 1.14
N PHE A 244 -25.75 13.66 1.48
CA PHE A 244 -25.53 12.54 2.39
C PHE A 244 -24.44 11.57 1.87
N LEU A 245 -24.24 11.46 0.56
CA LEU A 245 -23.22 10.61 -0.06
C LEU A 245 -21.80 11.08 0.27
N ALA A 246 -21.61 12.38 0.51
CA ALA A 246 -20.32 12.96 0.84
C ALA A 246 -19.97 12.87 2.33
N LEU A 247 -20.90 12.44 3.18
CA LEU A 247 -20.68 12.33 4.63
C LEU A 247 -19.78 11.13 4.96
N MET A 248 -19.04 11.24 6.07
CA MET A 248 -18.14 10.18 6.54
C MET A 248 -18.86 8.85 6.78
N ILE A 249 -20.13 8.87 7.18
CA ILE A 249 -20.93 7.64 7.36
C ILE A 249 -21.07 6.89 6.03
N ALA A 250 -21.41 7.59 4.94
CA ALA A 250 -21.55 7.00 3.62
C ALA A 250 -20.19 6.48 3.09
N LYS A 251 -19.12 7.28 3.23
CA LYS A 251 -17.76 6.91 2.82
C LYS A 251 -17.24 5.68 3.59
N ASN A 252 -17.44 5.63 4.90
CA ASN A 252 -17.05 4.49 5.72
C ASN A 252 -17.87 3.24 5.36
N THR A 253 -19.18 3.38 5.16
CA THR A 253 -20.04 2.27 4.73
C THR A 253 -19.59 1.69 3.39
N ALA A 254 -19.27 2.55 2.43
CA ALA A 254 -18.70 2.16 1.15
C ALA A 254 -17.34 1.46 1.30
N ALA A 255 -16.43 1.99 2.12
CA ALA A 255 -15.14 1.38 2.40
C ALA A 255 -15.30 -0.03 3.02
N PHE A 256 -16.17 -0.19 4.00
CA PHE A 256 -16.46 -1.50 4.60
C PHE A 256 -17.09 -2.47 3.60
N ALA A 257 -18.01 -1.99 2.75
CA ALA A 257 -18.57 -2.81 1.68
C ALA A 257 -17.47 -3.32 0.73
N LEU A 258 -16.56 -2.45 0.28
CA LEU A 258 -15.41 -2.85 -0.55
C LEU A 258 -14.55 -3.92 0.12
N VAL A 259 -14.22 -3.74 1.41
CA VAL A 259 -13.43 -4.70 2.18
C VAL A 259 -14.15 -6.03 2.28
N ILE A 260 -15.44 -6.05 2.62
CA ILE A 260 -16.23 -7.28 2.77
C ILE A 260 -16.32 -8.02 1.43
N ILE A 261 -16.66 -7.33 0.34
CA ILE A 261 -16.79 -7.96 -0.97
C ILE A 261 -15.44 -8.50 -1.44
N THR A 262 -14.36 -7.75 -1.23
CA THR A 262 -13.01 -8.20 -1.55
C THR A 262 -12.62 -9.42 -0.72
N PHE A 263 -12.94 -9.43 0.57
CA PHE A 263 -12.67 -10.54 1.46
C PHE A 263 -13.43 -11.81 1.04
N VAL A 264 -14.70 -11.68 0.64
CA VAL A 264 -15.48 -12.80 0.08
C VAL A 264 -14.85 -13.32 -1.21
N ASN A 265 -14.46 -12.43 -2.13
CA ASN A 265 -13.78 -12.83 -3.35
C ASN A 265 -12.42 -13.50 -3.07
N TYR A 266 -11.68 -13.02 -2.08
CA TYR A 266 -10.45 -13.63 -1.61
C TYR A 266 -10.68 -15.04 -1.04
N ILE A 267 -11.75 -15.26 -0.27
CA ILE A 267 -12.15 -16.58 0.21
C ILE A 267 -12.48 -17.50 -0.98
N PHE A 268 -13.31 -17.06 -1.91
CA PHE A 268 -13.62 -17.85 -3.11
C PHE A 268 -12.35 -18.21 -3.89
N TYR A 269 -11.41 -17.27 -4.00
CA TYR A 269 -10.15 -17.49 -4.70
C TYR A 269 -9.25 -18.50 -3.99
N THR A 270 -9.19 -18.43 -2.66
CA THR A 270 -8.48 -19.41 -1.82
C THR A 270 -9.14 -20.79 -1.91
N ILE A 271 -10.47 -20.88 -1.90
CA ILE A 271 -11.17 -22.15 -2.04
C ILE A 271 -10.95 -22.74 -3.44
N ALA A 272 -11.07 -21.93 -4.49
CA ALA A 272 -10.84 -22.39 -5.86
C ALA A 272 -9.43 -22.96 -6.04
N THR A 273 -8.41 -22.24 -5.55
CA THR A 273 -7.00 -22.68 -5.63
C THR A 273 -6.69 -23.94 -4.82
N LYS A 274 -7.39 -24.17 -3.69
CA LYS A 274 -7.25 -25.40 -2.90
C LYS A 274 -8.01 -26.61 -3.45
N THR A 275 -9.10 -26.39 -4.17
CA THR A 275 -10.01 -27.47 -4.60
C THR A 275 -9.90 -27.84 -6.08
N GLY A 276 -9.29 -26.98 -6.90
CA GLY A 276 -9.09 -27.20 -8.32
C GLY A 276 -7.60 -27.15 -8.69
N LYS A 277 -7.24 -27.87 -9.76
CA LYS A 277 -5.89 -27.77 -10.31
C LYS A 277 -5.71 -26.40 -10.97
N VAL A 278 -4.64 -25.69 -10.59
CA VAL A 278 -4.28 -24.39 -11.18
C VAL A 278 -3.36 -24.63 -12.37
N HIS A 279 -3.75 -24.15 -13.55
CA HIS A 279 -2.89 -24.16 -14.72
C HIS A 279 -2.01 -22.90 -14.75
N TYR A 280 -0.92 -22.91 -13.98
CA TYR A 280 0.08 -21.84 -14.02
C TYR A 280 0.65 -21.68 -15.44
N GLY A 281 1.15 -20.48 -15.75
CA GLY A 281 1.71 -20.16 -17.06
C GLY A 281 0.66 -19.81 -18.12
N LYS A 282 -0.62 -20.12 -17.87
CA LYS A 282 -1.77 -19.84 -18.77
C LYS A 282 -2.63 -18.66 -18.28
N ILE A 283 -2.04 -17.72 -17.55
CA ILE A 283 -2.74 -16.50 -17.14
C ILE A 283 -3.17 -15.68 -18.38
N ASN A 284 -4.38 -15.12 -18.33
CA ASN A 284 -4.83 -14.16 -19.34
C ASN A 284 -3.95 -12.89 -19.29
N PRO A 285 -3.56 -12.30 -20.43
CA PRO A 285 -2.74 -11.09 -20.47
C PRO A 285 -3.27 -9.94 -19.60
N LEU A 286 -4.60 -9.78 -19.47
CA LEU A 286 -5.21 -8.80 -18.58
C LEU A 286 -4.74 -8.94 -17.13
N GLY A 287 -4.56 -10.17 -16.64
CA GLY A 287 -4.07 -10.41 -15.29
C GLY A 287 -2.66 -9.87 -15.06
N VAL A 288 -1.78 -9.99 -16.06
CA VAL A 288 -0.41 -9.45 -16.00
C VAL A 288 -0.44 -7.92 -15.94
N TYR A 289 -1.27 -7.27 -16.76
CA TYR A 289 -1.45 -5.81 -16.70
C TYR A 289 -2.05 -5.34 -15.37
N CYS A 290 -3.01 -6.09 -14.79
CA CYS A 290 -3.53 -5.80 -13.46
C CYS A 290 -2.42 -5.83 -12.40
N LEU A 291 -1.52 -6.81 -12.43
CA LEU A 291 -0.40 -6.91 -11.47
C LEU A 291 0.56 -5.71 -11.59
N ILE A 292 0.89 -5.29 -12.82
CA ILE A 292 1.75 -4.12 -13.05
C ILE A 292 1.05 -2.85 -12.55
N PHE A 293 -0.22 -2.67 -12.91
CA PHE A 293 -1.01 -1.52 -12.49
C PHE A 293 -1.13 -1.44 -10.97
N LEU A 294 -1.33 -2.56 -10.27
CA LEU A 294 -1.47 -2.56 -8.81
C LEU A 294 -0.23 -2.00 -8.11
N GLY A 295 0.95 -2.46 -8.49
CA GLY A 295 2.16 -1.90 -7.88
C GLY A 295 2.42 -0.45 -8.32
N PHE A 296 2.02 -0.05 -9.54
CA PHE A 296 2.10 1.35 -9.97
C PHE A 296 1.20 2.25 -9.13
N ALA A 297 -0.07 1.86 -9.00
CA ALA A 297 -1.05 2.58 -8.20
C ALA A 297 -0.63 2.65 -6.72
N ASP A 298 0.00 1.59 -6.20
CA ASP A 298 0.49 1.54 -4.83
C ASP A 298 1.69 2.48 -4.58
N ILE A 299 2.71 2.49 -5.45
CA ILE A 299 3.82 3.46 -5.34
C ILE A 299 3.28 4.89 -5.44
N TRP A 300 2.29 5.10 -6.32
CA TRP A 300 1.64 6.39 -6.46
C TRP A 300 0.89 6.79 -5.18
N LEU A 301 0.12 5.87 -4.59
CA LEU A 301 -0.59 6.04 -3.33
C LEU A 301 0.36 6.37 -2.17
N MET A 302 1.47 5.64 -2.03
CA MET A 302 2.47 5.86 -0.98
C MET A 302 3.09 7.25 -1.05
N SER A 303 3.28 7.78 -2.26
CA SER A 303 3.78 9.13 -2.47
C SER A 303 2.77 10.18 -2.00
N TRP A 304 1.48 10.01 -2.30
CA TRP A 304 0.42 10.90 -1.82
C TRP A 304 0.27 10.88 -0.30
N MET A 305 0.38 9.71 0.32
CA MET A 305 0.33 9.56 1.79
C MET A 305 1.43 10.37 2.48
N GLY A 306 2.66 10.31 1.93
CA GLY A 306 3.76 11.15 2.40
C GLY A 306 3.43 12.63 2.29
N THR A 307 2.97 13.07 1.12
CA THR A 307 2.59 14.46 0.86
C THR A 307 1.53 14.97 1.84
N ILE A 308 0.42 14.24 2.04
CA ILE A 308 -0.65 14.62 2.98
C ILE A 308 -0.10 14.78 4.40
N ARG A 309 0.70 13.82 4.87
CA ARG A 309 1.29 13.92 6.22
C ARG A 309 2.17 15.16 6.35
N GLU A 310 3.06 15.41 5.40
CA GLU A 310 3.98 16.54 5.50
C GLU A 310 3.26 17.90 5.43
N LEU A 311 2.26 18.01 4.55
CA LEU A 311 1.47 19.23 4.33
C LEU A 311 0.48 19.51 5.47
N SER A 312 0.05 18.48 6.21
CA SER A 312 -0.94 18.64 7.29
C SER A 312 -0.45 19.52 8.44
N ARG A 313 0.86 19.76 8.52
CA ARG A 313 1.49 20.72 9.43
C ARG A 313 1.32 22.17 8.97
N MET A 314 0.70 22.41 7.82
CA MET A 314 0.46 23.74 7.23
C MET A 314 1.78 24.48 7.01
N ASN A 315 1.95 25.65 7.63
CA ASN A 315 3.16 26.46 7.59
C ASN A 315 4.02 26.30 8.85
N TRP A 316 4.09 25.09 9.40
CA TRP A 316 4.88 24.76 10.59
C TRP A 316 5.85 23.61 10.30
N HIS A 317 7.09 23.73 10.76
CA HIS A 317 8.03 22.61 10.78
C HIS A 317 7.69 21.63 11.92
N ILE A 318 7.31 22.19 13.07
CA ILE A 318 6.70 21.48 14.20
C ILE A 318 5.39 22.21 14.51
N TYR A 319 4.27 21.51 14.40
CA TYR A 319 2.93 22.10 14.47
C TYR A 319 2.74 22.97 15.72
N LYS A 320 2.37 24.24 15.52
CA LYS A 320 2.20 25.28 16.57
C LYS A 320 3.43 25.62 17.43
N VAL A 321 4.61 25.06 17.12
CA VAL A 321 5.85 25.29 17.89
C VAL A 321 6.86 26.07 17.06
N PHE A 322 7.16 25.59 15.86
CA PHE A 322 8.15 26.22 14.98
C PHE A 322 7.52 26.59 13.65
N LYS A 323 7.15 27.87 13.52
CA LYS A 323 6.48 28.42 12.34
C LYS A 323 7.48 28.66 11.22
N ASP A 324 7.12 28.27 10.01
CA ASP A 324 7.83 28.67 8.82
C ASP A 324 7.55 30.15 8.51
N VAL A 325 8.62 30.93 8.41
CA VAL A 325 8.59 32.37 8.12
C VAL A 325 9.18 32.70 6.75
N THR A 326 9.62 31.69 5.99
CA THR A 326 10.19 31.88 4.66
C THR A 326 9.15 32.43 3.66
N PRO A 327 9.58 33.18 2.63
CA PRO A 327 8.71 33.62 1.54
C PRO A 327 8.07 32.45 0.77
N GLU A 328 8.75 31.31 0.71
CA GLU A 328 8.36 30.12 -0.05
C GLU A 328 7.40 29.19 0.71
N LYS A 329 6.88 29.61 1.86
CA LYS A 329 5.88 28.82 2.59
C LYS A 329 4.53 28.86 1.86
N PHE A 330 4.16 27.76 1.23
CA PHE A 330 2.82 27.56 0.72
C PHE A 330 2.49 26.08 0.66
N THR A 331 1.20 25.79 0.61
CA THR A 331 0.72 24.45 0.29
C THR A 331 0.58 24.36 -1.22
N PRO A 332 1.34 23.47 -1.89
CA PRO A 332 1.26 23.32 -3.33
C PRO A 332 -0.14 22.89 -3.75
N SER A 333 -0.53 23.30 -4.94
CA SER A 333 -1.77 22.83 -5.56
C SER A 333 -1.71 21.31 -5.77
N LEU A 334 -2.89 20.69 -5.96
CA LEU A 334 -2.97 19.29 -6.32
C LEU A 334 -2.24 19.00 -7.64
N ALA A 335 -2.27 19.95 -8.59
CA ALA A 335 -1.59 19.81 -9.88
C ALA A 335 -0.06 19.82 -9.74
N GLU A 336 0.50 20.75 -8.98
CA GLU A 336 1.95 20.82 -8.70
C GLU A 336 2.41 19.58 -7.95
N SER A 337 1.70 19.21 -6.88
CA SER A 337 1.98 17.99 -6.12
C SER A 337 1.89 16.75 -7.01
N GLY A 338 0.86 16.69 -7.85
CA GLY A 338 0.63 15.60 -8.79
C GLY A 338 1.75 15.47 -9.82
N PHE A 339 2.29 16.57 -10.32
CA PHE A 339 3.45 16.56 -11.22
C PHE A 339 4.69 15.98 -10.54
N HIS A 340 5.03 16.44 -9.33
CA HIS A 340 6.18 15.94 -8.58
C HIS A 340 6.03 14.46 -8.23
N VAL A 341 4.88 14.09 -7.67
CA VAL A 341 4.56 12.71 -7.31
C VAL A 341 4.67 11.80 -8.54
N THR A 342 4.04 12.19 -9.65
CA THR A 342 4.06 11.39 -10.90
C THR A 342 5.49 11.25 -11.44
N THR A 343 6.28 12.32 -11.40
CA THR A 343 7.69 12.30 -11.83
C THR A 343 8.53 11.34 -10.99
N ILE A 344 8.34 11.35 -9.65
CA ILE A 344 9.03 10.44 -8.73
C ILE A 344 8.65 8.99 -9.02
N VAL A 345 7.35 8.71 -9.18
CA VAL A 345 6.84 7.37 -9.49
C VAL A 345 7.44 6.87 -10.81
N TRP A 346 7.40 7.66 -11.88
CA TRP A 346 8.00 7.27 -13.16
C TRP A 346 9.50 7.05 -13.07
N THR A 347 10.22 7.91 -12.34
CA THR A 347 11.66 7.74 -12.11
C THR A 347 11.95 6.42 -11.40
N PHE A 348 11.18 6.09 -10.35
CA PHE A 348 11.30 4.81 -9.67
C PHE A 348 11.04 3.63 -10.61
N PHE A 349 9.98 3.70 -11.44
CA PHE A 349 9.67 2.65 -12.41
C PHE A 349 10.75 2.45 -13.45
N ILE A 350 11.33 3.53 -13.97
CA ILE A 350 12.44 3.47 -14.92
C ILE A 350 13.64 2.79 -14.26
N VAL A 351 14.04 3.24 -13.07
CA VAL A 351 15.18 2.68 -12.33
C VAL A 351 14.94 1.20 -12.01
N MET A 352 13.78 0.85 -11.49
CA MET A 352 13.41 -0.53 -11.16
C MET A 352 13.42 -1.43 -12.40
N THR A 353 12.81 -0.98 -13.50
CA THR A 353 12.78 -1.71 -14.78
C THR A 353 14.20 -1.92 -15.30
N CYS A 354 15.05 -0.89 -15.25
CA CYS A 354 16.46 -0.98 -15.61
C CYS A 354 17.21 -1.99 -14.75
N ILE A 355 17.01 -2.00 -13.43
CA ILE A 355 17.66 -2.94 -12.50
C ILE A 355 17.24 -4.38 -12.81
N ILE A 356 15.94 -4.64 -12.97
CA ILE A 356 15.44 -5.98 -13.27
C ILE A 356 15.96 -6.44 -14.64
N TRP A 357 15.90 -5.56 -15.65
CA TRP A 357 16.42 -5.84 -16.98
C TRP A 357 17.92 -6.16 -16.98
N LEU A 358 18.74 -5.40 -16.25
CA LEU A 358 20.16 -5.67 -16.07
C LEU A 358 20.40 -7.01 -15.37
N GLY A 359 19.60 -7.34 -14.35
CA GLY A 359 19.67 -8.61 -13.64
C GLY A 359 19.38 -9.82 -14.54
N ILE A 360 18.44 -9.69 -15.48
CA ILE A 360 18.12 -10.73 -16.47
C ILE A 360 19.19 -10.83 -17.55
N LYS A 361 19.65 -9.70 -18.10
CA LYS A 361 20.57 -9.67 -19.24
C LYS A 361 22.00 -10.06 -18.87
N TYR A 362 22.43 -9.73 -17.64
CA TYR A 362 23.78 -10.00 -17.14
C TYR A 362 23.72 -10.83 -15.85
N PRO A 363 23.26 -12.10 -15.92
CA PRO A 363 23.19 -12.95 -14.75
C PRO A 363 24.60 -13.15 -14.18
N LYS A 364 24.79 -12.80 -12.90
CA LYS A 364 26.08 -12.95 -12.22
C LYS A 364 26.47 -14.44 -12.18
N SER A 365 27.45 -14.81 -13.02
CA SER A 365 28.17 -16.08 -13.05
C SER A 365 27.35 -17.35 -13.33
N LYS A 366 27.52 -17.88 -14.55
CA LYS A 366 27.39 -19.32 -14.83
C LYS A 366 28.42 -20.11 -13.99
N LYS A 367 28.08 -20.48 -12.75
CA LYS A 367 28.72 -21.64 -12.10
C LYS A 367 27.82 -22.86 -12.34
N LYS A 368 28.37 -23.80 -13.11
CA LYS A 368 27.80 -25.08 -13.57
C LYS A 368 26.61 -25.57 -12.74
N ALA A 369 25.40 -25.40 -13.27
CA ALA A 369 24.28 -26.24 -12.91
C ALA A 369 24.49 -27.59 -13.59
N GLN A 370 25.22 -28.49 -12.92
CA GLN A 370 24.89 -29.90 -12.99
C GLN A 370 23.51 -30.05 -12.35
N GLU A 371 22.55 -30.46 -13.17
CA GLU A 371 21.32 -31.18 -12.81
C GLU A 371 20.82 -31.01 -11.37
N VAL A 372 20.05 -29.95 -11.13
CA VAL A 372 18.88 -30.07 -10.25
C VAL A 372 17.73 -29.40 -10.98
N SER A 373 16.88 -30.24 -11.56
CA SER A 373 15.57 -29.82 -12.06
C SER A 373 14.85 -29.00 -10.99
N PRO A 374 14.26 -27.83 -11.30
CA PRO A 374 13.34 -27.18 -10.39
C PRO A 374 12.07 -28.03 -10.33
N GLN A 375 12.10 -29.12 -9.57
CA GLN A 375 10.87 -29.70 -9.02
C GLN A 375 10.33 -28.70 -8.00
N ALA A 376 9.61 -27.70 -8.49
CA ALA A 376 8.54 -27.10 -7.72
C ALA A 376 7.47 -28.19 -7.55
N THR A 377 7.66 -29.07 -6.57
CA THR A 377 6.56 -29.90 -6.10
C THR A 377 5.53 -28.93 -5.54
N PRO A 378 4.31 -28.85 -6.10
CA PRO A 378 3.24 -28.14 -5.42
C PRO A 378 3.06 -28.86 -4.09
N GLN A 379 3.43 -28.22 -2.98
CA GLN A 379 3.02 -28.71 -1.68
C GLN A 379 1.50 -28.65 -1.67
N VAL A 380 0.90 -29.83 -1.80
CA VAL A 380 -0.49 -30.05 -1.45
C VAL A 380 -0.60 -29.66 0.02
N ALA A 381 -1.44 -28.69 0.32
CA ALA A 381 -1.76 -28.36 1.69
C ALA A 381 -2.42 -29.60 2.32
N GLU A 382 -1.73 -30.24 3.27
CA GLU A 382 -2.42 -30.94 4.36
C GLU A 382 -2.97 -29.91 5.35
#